data_AF-C3YIE4-F1
#
_entry.id   AF-C3YIE4-F1
#
_cell.length_a   1.000
_cell.length_b   1.000
_cell.length_c   1.000
_cell.angle_alpha   90.00
_cell.angle_beta   90.00
_cell.angle_gamma   90.00
#
_symmetry.space_group_name_H-M   'P 1'
#
loop_
_entity.id
_entity.type
_entity.pdbx_description
1 polymer ?
#
loop_
_entity_poly.entity_id
_entity_poly.type
_entity_poly.pdbx_seq_one_letter_code
_entity_poly.pdbx_strand_id
1 'polypeptide(L)'
;MTEILCRWLNDEVKLSKPVDNKTFSKDFSNGYLIGELLARYQLQNDFDKFSQNRTAESKLNNFTRLEPTLRLLEVDFDTNIAHSIMTEQHGVATRLLYQLFIGLGRKQKANLTGVAMETMRPAAPVKLEGIESEIYKERLKILTPRQTDQNLGKLQARFDDKWARHEQTMFREKMEEEQRYRRLQSEESQKAVEKARMARQKQTELLAKLRAATVEIPKPPPSKTLKAIKQRKEARRFKEAEDTRVMIKDFENKLKSQQIATSGMDDGSSELAYSPGANDDYIGKIKRRLEEDSKAREEREKRRRKVLVDQLKAHDAQEEAHREEMLVNRLMRQSQQERRIAVQLLQARHEKDIIRKNRIFLEKQYDARRVKDFEDALNKEKELAQLAKLEYIEQTKAEQELHDRIAAERAEQRYRKHYDMCMEVTLQIVDYATKFGEYRELTEKLVPPKLFREWTQLFIEGHPLYEERDPTAEGSEPTPEQIIEMEKQKLLNDGDFKEYKV
;
A
#
# COMPACT_ATOMS: atom_id res chain seq x y z
N MET A 1 -57.00 4.14 -0.48
CA MET A 1 -57.30 2.78 0.01
C MET A 1 -56.86 2.60 1.45
N THR A 2 -55.61 2.92 1.80
CA THR A 2 -55.11 2.89 3.19
C THR A 2 -55.89 3.79 4.15
N GLU A 3 -56.31 4.98 3.72
CA GLU A 3 -57.10 5.90 4.56
C GLU A 3 -58.45 5.35 5.00
N ILE A 4 -59.11 4.57 4.12
CA ILE A 4 -60.40 3.93 4.43
C ILE A 4 -60.19 2.86 5.50
N LEU A 5 -59.10 2.09 5.39
CA LEU A 5 -58.73 1.09 6.39
C LEU A 5 -58.32 1.74 7.72
N CYS A 6 -57.58 2.86 7.69
CA CYS A 6 -57.25 3.62 8.91
C CYS A 6 -58.50 4.12 9.62
N ARG A 7 -59.48 4.67 8.89
CA ARG A 7 -60.77 5.08 9.48
C ARG A 7 -61.50 3.89 10.09
N TRP A 8 -61.62 2.78 9.36
CA TRP A 8 -62.24 1.56 9.86
C TRP A 8 -61.57 1.05 11.16
N LEU A 9 -60.24 0.96 11.19
CA LEU A 9 -59.49 0.46 12.34
C LEU A 9 -59.58 1.39 13.56
N ASN A 10 -59.57 2.71 13.34
CA ASN A 10 -59.58 3.69 14.42
C ASN A 10 -60.99 4.00 14.93
N ASP A 11 -61.99 4.09 14.05
CA ASP A 11 -63.34 4.56 14.40
C ASP A 11 -64.26 3.39 14.79
N GLU A 12 -64.20 2.27 14.06
CA GLU A 12 -65.09 1.12 14.28
C GLU A 12 -64.47 0.07 15.22
N VAL A 13 -63.23 -0.37 14.95
CA VAL A 13 -62.60 -1.46 15.71
C VAL A 13 -61.96 -0.98 17.01
N LYS A 14 -61.37 0.23 17.01
CA LYS A 14 -60.68 0.85 18.16
C LYS A 14 -59.60 -0.04 18.78
N LEU A 15 -58.55 -0.28 18.00
CA LEU A 15 -57.35 -1.00 18.45
C LEU A 15 -56.60 -0.25 19.58
N SER A 16 -55.75 -0.97 20.30
CA SER A 16 -54.91 -0.44 21.39
C SER A 16 -54.00 0.74 20.99
N LYS A 17 -53.65 0.84 19.71
CA LYS A 17 -52.83 1.91 19.15
C LYS A 17 -53.53 2.54 17.93
N PRO A 18 -53.59 3.89 17.82
CA PRO A 18 -54.09 4.54 16.61
C PRO A 18 -53.15 4.29 15.43
N VAL A 19 -53.74 3.99 14.27
CA VAL A 19 -53.01 3.61 13.06
C VAL A 19 -52.96 4.78 12.07
N ASP A 20 -51.76 5.20 11.69
CA ASP A 20 -51.52 6.24 10.69
C ASP A 20 -51.13 5.68 9.32
N ASN A 21 -51.49 6.40 8.25
CA ASN A 21 -51.17 5.99 6.87
C ASN A 21 -49.65 5.91 6.62
N LYS A 22 -48.85 6.78 7.24
CA LYS A 22 -47.39 6.83 7.06
C LYS A 22 -46.66 5.67 7.75
N THR A 23 -47.18 5.19 8.88
CA THR A 23 -46.56 4.12 9.68
C THR A 23 -47.25 2.78 9.53
N PHE A 24 -48.28 2.70 8.69
CA PHE A 24 -49.13 1.52 8.50
C PHE A 24 -48.35 0.21 8.38
N SER A 25 -47.42 0.10 7.43
CA SER A 25 -46.60 -1.12 7.26
C SER A 25 -45.77 -1.47 8.49
N LYS A 26 -45.30 -0.46 9.24
CA LYS A 26 -44.46 -0.62 10.43
C LYS A 26 -45.26 -1.04 11.66
N ASP A 27 -46.47 -0.52 11.82
CA ASP A 27 -47.35 -0.84 12.94
C ASP A 27 -47.86 -2.30 12.85
N PHE A 28 -48.11 -2.78 11.64
CA PHE A 28 -48.55 -4.17 11.42
C PHE A 28 -47.42 -5.19 11.23
N SER A 29 -46.15 -4.76 11.15
CA SER A 29 -45.01 -5.66 10.89
C SER A 29 -44.72 -6.66 12.00
N ASN A 30 -45.30 -6.43 13.19
CA ASN A 30 -45.20 -7.36 14.31
C ASN A 30 -46.36 -8.39 14.36
N GLY A 31 -47.42 -8.19 13.59
CA GLY A 31 -48.61 -9.07 13.64
C GLY A 31 -49.48 -8.92 14.89
N TYR A 32 -49.01 -8.24 15.95
CA TYR A 32 -49.77 -8.02 17.18
C TYR A 32 -51.12 -7.34 16.94
N LEU A 33 -51.13 -6.24 16.18
CA LEU A 33 -52.37 -5.51 15.86
C LEU A 33 -53.34 -6.32 14.99
N ILE A 34 -52.82 -7.25 14.18
CA ILE A 34 -53.66 -8.19 13.41
C ILE A 34 -54.30 -9.20 14.36
N GLY A 35 -53.54 -9.70 15.34
CA GLY A 35 -54.06 -10.58 16.39
C GLY A 35 -55.12 -9.89 17.23
N GLU A 36 -54.90 -8.62 17.60
CA GLU A 36 -55.87 -7.83 18.35
C GLU A 36 -57.16 -7.63 17.55
N LEU A 37 -57.04 -7.28 16.27
CA LEU A 37 -58.18 -7.19 15.35
C LEU A 37 -58.98 -8.50 15.33
N LEU A 38 -58.34 -9.65 15.17
CA LEU A 38 -59.03 -10.94 15.15
C LEU A 38 -59.63 -11.32 16.52
N ALA A 39 -58.98 -10.94 17.62
CA ALA A 39 -59.49 -11.15 18.97
C ALA A 39 -60.78 -10.34 19.23
N ARG A 40 -60.85 -9.08 18.77
CA ARG A 40 -62.06 -8.24 18.87
C ARG A 40 -63.27 -8.87 18.17
N TYR A 41 -63.03 -9.61 17.09
CA TYR A 41 -64.05 -10.35 16.35
C TYR A 41 -64.28 -11.77 16.87
N GLN A 42 -63.72 -12.14 18.03
CA GLN A 42 -63.84 -13.47 18.65
C GLN A 42 -63.37 -14.61 17.72
N LEU A 43 -62.30 -14.38 16.96
CA LEU A 43 -61.66 -15.39 16.11
C LEU A 43 -60.35 -15.89 16.70
N GLN A 44 -59.66 -15.07 17.50
CA GLN A 44 -58.39 -15.43 18.12
C GLN A 44 -58.56 -15.56 19.64
N ASN A 45 -58.57 -16.79 20.14
CA ASN A 45 -58.74 -17.08 21.57
C ASN A 45 -57.42 -17.03 22.36
N ASP A 46 -56.27 -17.17 21.69
CA ASP A 46 -54.93 -17.24 22.29
C ASP A 46 -54.16 -15.90 22.21
N PHE A 47 -54.88 -14.78 22.18
CA PHE A 47 -54.30 -13.43 22.06
C PHE A 47 -53.38 -13.06 23.24
N ASP A 48 -53.59 -13.65 24.40
CA ASP A 48 -52.72 -13.58 25.59
C ASP A 48 -51.26 -14.01 25.30
N LYS A 49 -51.05 -14.87 24.30
CA LYS A 49 -49.71 -15.37 23.91
C LYS A 49 -49.02 -14.49 22.87
N PHE A 50 -49.65 -13.40 22.43
CA PHE A 50 -49.05 -12.47 21.47
C PHE A 50 -48.12 -11.48 22.17
N SER A 51 -47.01 -11.14 21.52
CA SER A 51 -46.01 -10.23 22.05
C SER A 51 -45.92 -8.94 21.24
N GLN A 52 -45.86 -7.80 21.92
CA GLN A 52 -45.65 -6.49 21.28
C GLN A 52 -44.17 -6.22 20.92
N ASN A 53 -43.25 -7.09 21.31
CA ASN A 53 -41.82 -6.91 21.03
C ASN A 53 -41.55 -7.01 19.53
N ARG A 54 -40.66 -6.15 19.00
CA ARG A 54 -40.28 -6.14 17.58
C ARG A 54 -39.19 -7.17 17.23
N THR A 55 -38.93 -8.11 18.13
CA THR A 55 -37.94 -9.18 17.99
C THR A 55 -38.39 -10.18 16.92
N ALA A 56 -37.42 -10.80 16.23
CA ALA A 56 -37.72 -11.78 15.19
C ALA A 56 -38.56 -12.98 15.71
N GLU A 57 -38.31 -13.37 16.95
CA GLU A 57 -39.03 -14.46 17.63
C GLU A 57 -40.48 -14.09 17.97
N SER A 58 -40.72 -12.86 18.43
CA SER A 58 -42.08 -12.37 18.67
C SER A 58 -42.87 -12.24 17.37
N LYS A 59 -42.23 -11.75 16.30
CA LYS A 59 -42.86 -11.73 14.96
C LYS A 59 -43.21 -13.15 14.50
N LEU A 60 -42.29 -14.11 14.62
CA LEU A 60 -42.53 -15.52 14.28
C LEU A 60 -43.69 -16.11 15.09
N ASN A 61 -43.69 -15.95 16.42
CA ASN A 61 -44.77 -16.44 17.27
C ASN A 61 -46.13 -15.82 16.88
N ASN A 62 -46.18 -14.50 16.64
CA ASN A 62 -47.42 -13.84 16.24
C ASN A 62 -47.91 -14.34 14.86
N PHE A 63 -47.06 -14.38 13.82
CA PHE A 63 -47.47 -14.78 12.46
C PHE A 63 -47.72 -16.28 12.28
N THR A 64 -47.21 -17.13 13.15
CA THR A 64 -47.57 -18.55 13.19
C THR A 64 -48.93 -18.79 13.83
N ARG A 65 -49.34 -17.94 14.79
CA ARG A 65 -50.68 -17.99 15.43
C ARG A 65 -51.79 -17.39 14.58
N LEU A 66 -51.45 -16.46 13.68
CA LEU A 66 -52.41 -15.82 12.76
C LEU A 66 -52.78 -16.71 11.57
N GLU A 67 -51.92 -17.64 11.17
CA GLU A 67 -52.13 -18.44 9.95
C GLU A 67 -53.43 -19.25 9.96
N PRO A 68 -53.79 -19.99 11.04
CA PRO A 68 -55.02 -20.76 11.07
C PRO A 68 -56.28 -19.90 10.93
N THR A 69 -56.31 -18.73 11.60
CA THR A 69 -57.47 -17.84 11.57
C THR A 69 -57.62 -17.07 10.26
N LEU A 70 -56.51 -16.72 9.61
CA LEU A 70 -56.53 -16.12 8.28
C LEU A 70 -57.01 -17.12 7.22
N ARG A 71 -56.55 -18.37 7.29
CA ARG A 71 -57.04 -19.43 6.39
C ARG A 71 -58.50 -19.78 6.67
N LEU A 72 -58.97 -19.71 7.92
CA LEU A 72 -60.39 -19.87 8.28
C LEU A 72 -61.29 -18.84 7.58
N LEU A 73 -60.81 -17.61 7.44
CA LEU A 73 -61.50 -16.51 6.75
C LEU A 73 -61.34 -16.54 5.21
N GLU A 74 -60.76 -17.60 4.65
CA GLU A 74 -60.45 -17.73 3.21
C GLU A 74 -59.56 -16.59 2.69
N VAL A 75 -58.64 -16.12 3.52
CA VAL A 75 -57.62 -15.14 3.13
C VAL A 75 -56.36 -15.88 2.71
N ASP A 76 -55.90 -15.65 1.48
CA ASP A 76 -54.65 -16.20 0.97
C ASP A 76 -53.45 -15.68 1.78
N PHE A 77 -52.93 -16.51 2.67
CA PHE A 77 -51.86 -16.14 3.58
C PHE A 77 -50.68 -17.12 3.52
N ASP A 78 -49.75 -16.80 2.63
CA ASP A 78 -48.54 -17.58 2.41
C ASP A 78 -47.34 -17.11 3.24
N THR A 79 -46.35 -17.99 3.38
CA THR A 79 -45.05 -17.68 4.02
C THR A 79 -44.38 -16.44 3.45
N ASN A 80 -44.48 -16.22 2.14
CA ASN A 80 -43.92 -15.05 1.46
C ASN A 80 -44.64 -13.76 1.86
N ILE A 81 -45.97 -13.80 2.03
CA ILE A 81 -46.78 -12.65 2.45
C ILE A 81 -46.43 -12.30 3.89
N ALA A 82 -46.38 -13.30 4.78
CA ALA A 82 -45.97 -13.13 6.17
C ALA A 82 -44.57 -12.50 6.28
N HIS A 83 -43.58 -13.06 5.56
CA HIS A 83 -42.22 -12.52 5.53
C HIS A 83 -42.15 -11.08 4.98
N SER A 84 -42.93 -10.78 3.93
CA SER A 84 -42.99 -9.44 3.33
C SER A 84 -43.59 -8.41 4.30
N ILE A 85 -44.57 -8.81 5.11
CA ILE A 85 -45.12 -7.95 6.18
C ILE A 85 -44.08 -7.77 7.30
N MET A 86 -43.40 -8.85 7.72
CA MET A 86 -42.37 -8.81 8.76
C MET A 86 -41.20 -7.88 8.41
N THR A 87 -40.88 -7.78 7.11
CA THR A 87 -39.84 -6.92 6.53
C THR A 87 -40.34 -5.53 6.13
N GLU A 88 -41.58 -5.16 6.49
CA GLU A 88 -42.14 -3.82 6.29
C GLU A 88 -42.29 -3.43 4.80
N GLN A 89 -42.49 -4.41 3.91
CA GLN A 89 -42.72 -4.13 2.49
C GLN A 89 -44.00 -3.30 2.31
N HIS A 90 -43.88 -2.27 1.46
CA HIS A 90 -44.96 -1.31 1.26
C HIS A 90 -46.16 -1.95 0.54
N GLY A 91 -47.38 -1.67 1.02
CA GLY A 91 -48.63 -2.11 0.40
C GLY A 91 -49.08 -3.55 0.70
N VAL A 92 -48.19 -4.45 1.14
CA VAL A 92 -48.56 -5.86 1.42
C VAL A 92 -49.49 -5.95 2.63
N ALA A 93 -49.15 -5.28 3.73
CA ALA A 93 -50.00 -5.24 4.93
C ALA A 93 -51.38 -4.61 4.63
N THR A 94 -51.41 -3.59 3.76
CA THR A 94 -52.65 -2.93 3.33
C THR A 94 -53.56 -3.88 2.54
N ARG A 95 -52.98 -4.68 1.64
CA ARG A 95 -53.72 -5.68 0.87
C ARG A 95 -54.29 -6.78 1.78
N LEU A 96 -53.48 -7.29 2.71
CA LEU A 96 -53.93 -8.28 3.68
C LEU A 96 -55.09 -7.75 4.54
N LEU A 97 -54.96 -6.52 5.06
CA LEU A 97 -56.00 -5.91 5.89
C LEU A 97 -57.28 -5.60 5.11
N TYR A 98 -57.17 -5.30 3.82
CA TYR A 98 -58.34 -5.18 2.96
C TYR A 98 -59.05 -6.52 2.72
N GLN A 99 -58.30 -7.60 2.51
CA GLN A 99 -58.87 -8.96 2.41
C GLN A 99 -59.55 -9.36 3.73
N LEU A 100 -58.91 -9.07 4.86
CA LEU A 100 -59.49 -9.24 6.19
C LEU A 100 -60.78 -8.43 6.38
N PHE A 101 -60.82 -7.17 5.96
CA PHE A 101 -62.02 -6.34 6.03
C PHE A 101 -63.20 -6.99 5.29
N ILE A 102 -62.97 -7.55 4.10
CA ILE A 102 -63.99 -8.27 3.33
C ILE A 102 -64.40 -9.56 4.05
N GLY A 103 -63.43 -10.37 4.50
CA GLY A 103 -63.69 -11.65 5.18
C GLY A 103 -64.48 -11.48 6.48
N LEU A 104 -64.10 -10.50 7.30
CA LEU A 104 -64.83 -10.14 8.53
C LEU A 104 -66.22 -9.57 8.23
N GLY A 105 -66.36 -8.80 7.15
CA GLY A 105 -67.66 -8.30 6.69
C GLY A 105 -68.61 -9.42 6.23
N ARG A 106 -68.09 -10.47 5.56
CA ARG A 106 -68.89 -11.67 5.20
C ARG A 106 -69.33 -12.43 6.45
N LYS A 107 -68.43 -12.62 7.42
CA LYS A 107 -68.75 -13.26 8.70
C LYS A 107 -69.85 -12.52 9.44
N GLN A 108 -69.72 -11.19 9.60
CA GLN A 108 -70.73 -10.39 10.29
C GLN A 108 -72.10 -10.47 9.61
N LYS A 109 -72.16 -10.49 8.28
CA LYS A 109 -73.41 -10.68 7.53
C LYS A 109 -74.03 -12.07 7.74
N ALA A 110 -73.20 -13.09 7.94
CA ALA A 110 -73.64 -14.47 8.15
C ALA A 110 -73.95 -14.82 9.62
N ASN A 111 -73.66 -13.93 10.58
CA ASN A 111 -73.82 -14.17 12.03
C ASN A 111 -73.15 -15.47 12.53
N LEU A 112 -72.07 -15.91 11.88
CA LEU A 112 -71.35 -17.13 12.25
C LEU A 112 -70.31 -16.81 13.34
N THR A 113 -70.24 -17.66 14.37
CA THR A 113 -69.13 -17.66 15.34
C THR A 113 -67.92 -18.40 14.77
N GLY A 114 -66.71 -18.12 15.27
CA GLY A 114 -65.50 -18.81 14.81
C GLY A 114 -65.61 -20.33 14.90
N VAL A 115 -66.18 -20.82 16.02
CA VAL A 115 -66.44 -22.24 16.25
C VAL A 115 -67.46 -22.81 15.25
N ALA A 116 -68.49 -22.05 14.86
CA ALA A 116 -69.45 -22.48 13.85
C ALA A 116 -68.83 -22.56 12.45
N MET A 117 -67.91 -21.65 12.10
CA MET A 117 -67.18 -21.73 10.84
C MET A 117 -66.28 -22.97 10.77
N GLU A 118 -65.70 -23.36 11.91
CA GLU A 118 -64.81 -24.50 12.01
C GLU A 118 -65.57 -25.84 11.97
N THR A 119 -66.77 -25.91 12.56
CA THR A 119 -67.61 -27.12 12.53
C THR A 119 -68.34 -27.33 11.20
N MET A 120 -68.59 -26.26 10.43
CA MET A 120 -69.19 -26.35 9.09
C MET A 120 -68.18 -26.72 7.99
N ARG A 121 -66.88 -26.84 8.31
CA ARG A 121 -65.84 -27.22 7.35
C ARG A 121 -65.79 -28.75 7.14
N PRO A 122 -65.64 -29.21 5.88
CA PRO A 122 -65.48 -30.62 5.58
C PRO A 122 -64.19 -31.19 6.19
N ALA A 123 -64.24 -32.41 6.74
CA ALA A 123 -63.13 -32.99 7.53
C ALA A 123 -61.87 -33.35 6.71
N ALA A 124 -62.00 -33.57 5.39
CA ALA A 124 -60.88 -33.92 4.51
C ALA A 124 -59.87 -32.77 4.30
N PRO A 125 -60.28 -31.54 3.91
CA PRO A 125 -59.36 -30.41 3.79
C PRO A 125 -58.71 -30.02 5.12
N VAL A 126 -59.40 -30.17 6.26
CA VAL A 126 -58.85 -29.83 7.59
C VAL A 126 -57.59 -30.65 7.92
N LYS A 127 -57.51 -31.93 7.52
CA LYS A 127 -56.31 -32.75 7.74
C LYS A 127 -55.13 -32.34 6.86
N LEU A 128 -55.40 -31.89 5.63
CA LEU A 128 -54.37 -31.36 4.72
C LEU A 128 -53.84 -30.01 5.22
N GLU A 129 -54.74 -29.14 5.70
CA GLU A 129 -54.38 -27.85 6.29
C GLU A 129 -53.46 -28.00 7.51
N GLY A 130 -53.62 -29.06 8.31
CA GLY A 130 -52.71 -29.35 9.42
C GLY A 130 -51.27 -29.64 8.97
N ILE A 131 -51.10 -30.34 7.83
CA ILE A 131 -49.78 -30.62 7.25
C ILE A 131 -49.19 -29.34 6.64
N GLU A 132 -50.01 -28.54 5.94
CA GLU A 132 -49.60 -27.27 5.35
C GLU A 132 -49.19 -26.23 6.41
N SER A 133 -49.85 -26.21 7.57
CA SER A 133 -49.51 -25.33 8.68
C SER A 133 -48.13 -25.65 9.28
N GLU A 134 -47.76 -26.93 9.39
CA GLU A 134 -46.40 -27.31 9.82
C GLU A 134 -45.34 -26.89 8.80
N ILE A 135 -45.59 -27.11 7.50
CA ILE A 135 -44.70 -26.65 6.41
C ILE A 135 -44.57 -25.12 6.44
N TYR A 136 -45.66 -24.41 6.67
CA TYR A 136 -45.67 -22.96 6.81
C TYR A 136 -44.78 -22.50 7.97
N LYS A 137 -44.92 -23.11 9.15
CA LYS A 137 -44.12 -22.78 10.34
C LYS A 137 -42.64 -23.00 10.10
N GLU A 138 -42.24 -24.15 9.53
CA GLU A 138 -40.83 -24.46 9.26
C GLU A 138 -40.23 -23.50 8.23
N ARG A 139 -40.94 -23.26 7.13
CA ARG A 139 -40.46 -22.36 6.09
C ARG A 139 -40.38 -20.91 6.56
N LEU A 140 -41.33 -20.45 7.38
CA LEU A 140 -41.28 -19.10 7.95
C LEU A 140 -40.10 -18.94 8.93
N LYS A 141 -39.78 -19.97 9.72
CA LYS A 141 -38.58 -19.98 10.59
C LYS A 141 -37.29 -19.86 9.78
N ILE A 142 -37.19 -20.52 8.63
CA ILE A 142 -36.02 -20.45 7.74
C ILE A 142 -35.89 -19.05 7.11
N LEU A 143 -37.00 -18.47 6.66
CA LEU A 143 -36.99 -17.15 6.02
C LEU A 143 -36.73 -16.00 7.00
N THR A 144 -37.05 -16.19 8.28
CA THR A 144 -36.91 -15.12 9.27
C THR A 144 -35.51 -15.18 9.91
N PRO A 145 -34.66 -14.16 9.71
CA PRO A 145 -33.32 -14.16 10.28
C PRO A 145 -33.36 -14.15 11.80
N ARG A 146 -32.51 -14.97 12.44
CA ARG A 146 -32.42 -15.04 13.91
C ARG A 146 -31.96 -13.71 14.48
N GLN A 147 -32.38 -13.40 15.70
CA GLN A 147 -31.95 -12.16 16.38
C GLN A 147 -30.44 -12.11 16.58
N THR A 148 -29.81 -13.26 16.86
CA THR A 148 -28.34 -13.40 16.97
C THR A 148 -27.65 -12.93 15.71
N ASP A 149 -28.18 -13.33 14.55
CA ASP A 149 -27.57 -13.04 13.24
C ASP A 149 -27.75 -11.56 12.89
N GLN A 150 -28.90 -10.96 13.24
CA GLN A 150 -29.10 -9.51 13.10
C GLN A 150 -28.17 -8.71 14.01
N ASN A 151 -27.93 -9.18 15.24
CA ASN A 151 -27.01 -8.53 16.17
C ASN A 151 -25.56 -8.66 15.69
N LEU A 152 -25.17 -9.83 15.18
CA LEU A 152 -23.86 -10.05 14.59
C LEU A 152 -23.64 -9.16 13.35
N GLY A 153 -24.64 -9.05 12.46
CA GLY A 153 -24.56 -8.16 11.30
C GLY A 153 -24.39 -6.68 11.69
N LYS A 154 -25.10 -6.21 12.74
CA LYS A 154 -24.91 -4.86 13.28
C LYS A 154 -23.51 -4.66 13.88
N LEU A 155 -22.98 -5.70 14.55
CA LEU A 155 -21.63 -5.66 15.12
C LEU A 155 -20.58 -5.60 14.00
N GLN A 156 -20.72 -6.44 12.98
CA GLN A 156 -19.84 -6.45 11.81
C GLN A 156 -19.82 -5.10 11.10
N ALA A 157 -20.99 -4.51 10.84
CA ALA A 157 -21.08 -3.17 10.23
C ALA A 157 -20.33 -2.09 11.03
N ARG A 158 -20.36 -2.16 12.38
CA ARG A 158 -19.60 -1.23 13.22
C ARG A 158 -18.09 -1.42 13.10
N PHE A 159 -17.63 -2.66 12.93
CA PHE A 159 -16.21 -2.94 12.70
C PHE A 159 -15.77 -2.47 11.31
N ASP A 160 -16.57 -2.72 10.28
CA ASP A 160 -16.30 -2.27 8.91
C ASP A 160 -16.24 -0.74 8.84
N ASP A 161 -17.19 -0.04 9.47
CA ASP A 161 -17.19 1.43 9.57
C ASP A 161 -15.95 1.96 10.30
N LYS A 162 -15.56 1.28 11.40
CA LYS A 162 -14.37 1.66 12.16
C LYS A 162 -13.10 1.43 11.34
N TRP A 163 -13.04 0.33 10.58
CA TRP A 163 -11.93 -0.02 9.71
C TRP A 163 -11.79 1.00 8.57
N ALA A 164 -12.89 1.34 7.89
CA ALA A 164 -12.91 2.35 6.84
C ALA A 164 -12.45 3.74 7.35
N ARG A 165 -12.88 4.15 8.56
CA ARG A 165 -12.38 5.39 9.19
C ARG A 165 -10.88 5.34 9.43
N HIS A 166 -10.38 4.21 9.92
CA HIS A 166 -8.96 4.04 10.17
C HIS A 166 -8.15 4.09 8.87
N GLU A 167 -8.61 3.40 7.82
CA GLU A 167 -7.99 3.43 6.49
C GLU A 167 -7.94 4.86 5.92
N GLN A 168 -9.03 5.63 6.06
CA GLN A 168 -9.06 7.04 5.66
C GLN A 168 -8.06 7.90 6.44
N THR A 169 -7.90 7.68 7.75
CA THR A 169 -6.90 8.40 8.55
C THR A 169 -5.47 8.06 8.11
N MET A 170 -5.16 6.78 7.91
CA MET A 170 -3.83 6.34 7.45
C MET A 170 -3.51 6.88 6.05
N PHE A 171 -4.50 6.92 5.15
CA PHE A 171 -4.33 7.50 3.83
C PHE A 171 -4.05 9.00 3.91
N ARG A 172 -4.79 9.73 4.76
CA ARG A 172 -4.58 11.17 4.97
C ARG A 172 -3.17 11.45 5.53
N GLU A 173 -2.74 10.70 6.52
CA GLU A 173 -1.40 10.84 7.12
C GLU A 173 -0.29 10.60 6.10
N LYS A 174 -0.39 9.54 5.28
CA LYS A 174 0.57 9.29 4.20
C LYS A 174 0.63 10.44 3.18
N MET A 175 -0.53 10.97 2.78
CA MET A 175 -0.59 12.11 1.86
C MET A 175 0.04 13.38 2.46
N GLU A 176 -0.17 13.63 3.75
CA GLU A 176 0.45 14.75 4.45
C GLU A 176 1.97 14.60 4.57
N GLU A 177 2.46 13.40 4.89
CA GLU A 177 3.89 13.10 4.92
C GLU A 177 4.56 13.27 3.57
N GLU A 178 3.93 12.79 2.50
CA GLU A 178 4.46 12.94 1.14
C GLU A 178 4.52 14.42 0.72
N GLN A 179 3.51 15.21 1.07
CA GLN A 179 3.53 16.66 0.85
C GLN A 179 4.65 17.35 1.64
N ARG A 180 4.88 16.97 2.91
CA ARG A 180 5.99 17.50 3.72
C ARG A 180 7.33 17.16 3.08
N TYR A 181 7.52 15.93 2.61
CA TYR A 181 8.75 15.50 1.95
C TYR A 181 9.01 16.30 0.66
N ARG A 182 7.99 16.50 -0.18
CA ARG A 182 8.10 17.33 -1.40
C ARG A 182 8.45 18.79 -1.09
N ARG A 183 7.89 19.36 -0.02
CA ARG A 183 8.24 20.73 0.43
C ARG A 183 9.71 20.82 0.83
N LEU A 184 10.20 19.87 1.64
CA LEU A 184 11.60 19.81 2.04
C LEU A 184 12.55 19.70 0.83
N GLN A 185 12.25 18.83 -0.14
CA GLN A 185 13.03 18.73 -1.38
C GLN A 185 13.04 20.04 -2.19
N SER A 186 11.89 20.73 -2.28
CA SER A 186 11.80 22.02 -2.96
C SER A 186 12.64 23.09 -2.26
N GLU A 187 12.60 23.15 -0.92
CA GLU A 187 13.41 24.07 -0.14
C GLU A 187 14.92 23.80 -0.29
N GLU A 188 15.34 22.53 -0.28
CA GLU A 188 16.72 22.15 -0.53
C GLU A 188 17.19 22.55 -1.92
N SER A 189 16.34 22.34 -2.93
CA SER A 189 16.59 22.75 -4.32
C SER A 189 16.75 24.27 -4.45
N GLN A 190 15.88 25.04 -3.79
CA GLN A 190 15.98 26.51 -3.77
C GLN A 190 17.27 26.97 -3.09
N LYS A 191 17.61 26.40 -1.93
CA LYS A 191 18.87 26.70 -1.23
C LYS A 191 20.10 26.36 -2.09
N ALA A 192 20.06 25.27 -2.87
CA ALA A 192 21.13 24.92 -3.79
C ALA A 192 21.27 25.93 -4.94
N VAL A 193 20.14 26.38 -5.52
CA VAL A 193 20.12 27.41 -6.57
C VAL A 193 20.65 28.75 -6.05
N GLU A 194 20.26 29.17 -4.85
CA GLU A 194 20.77 30.39 -4.22
C GLU A 194 22.28 30.33 -3.96
N LYS A 195 22.78 29.20 -3.43
CA LYS A 195 24.23 28.98 -3.26
C LYS A 195 24.98 29.08 -4.60
N ALA A 196 24.45 28.48 -5.66
CA ALA A 196 25.04 28.56 -6.99
C ALA A 196 25.04 30.00 -7.54
N ARG A 197 23.96 30.76 -7.30
CA ARG A 197 23.86 32.17 -7.69
C ARG A 197 24.91 33.02 -6.95
N MET A 198 25.05 32.83 -5.63
CA MET A 198 26.05 33.53 -4.82
C MET A 198 27.49 33.17 -5.24
N ALA A 199 27.76 31.92 -5.58
CA ALA A 199 29.06 31.49 -6.09
C ALA A 199 29.39 32.16 -7.43
N ARG A 200 28.42 32.24 -8.36
CA ARG A 200 28.58 32.97 -9.62
C ARG A 200 28.85 34.45 -9.40
N GLN A 201 28.11 35.10 -8.49
CA GLN A 201 28.33 36.51 -8.14
C GLN A 201 29.75 36.75 -7.62
N LYS A 202 30.24 35.90 -6.70
CA LYS A 202 31.62 35.96 -6.21
C LYS A 202 32.66 35.78 -7.32
N GLN A 203 32.43 34.85 -8.25
CA GLN A 203 33.29 34.67 -9.42
C GLN A 203 33.30 35.90 -10.33
N THR A 204 32.13 36.49 -10.60
CA THR A 204 32.03 37.71 -11.43
C THR A 204 32.68 38.92 -10.76
N GLU A 205 32.54 39.06 -9.44
CA GLU A 205 33.18 40.13 -8.67
C GLU A 205 34.70 39.98 -8.67
N LEU A 206 35.21 38.75 -8.50
CA LEU A 206 36.63 38.45 -8.58
C LEU A 206 37.20 38.71 -9.98
N LEU A 207 36.48 38.35 -11.04
CA LEU A 207 36.83 38.70 -12.43
C LEU A 207 36.84 40.22 -12.66
N ALA A 208 35.89 40.96 -12.10
CA ALA A 208 35.86 42.42 -12.18
C ALA A 208 37.05 43.05 -11.45
N LYS A 209 37.40 42.55 -10.27
CA LYS A 209 38.60 42.97 -9.52
C LYS A 209 39.89 42.65 -10.28
N LEU A 210 39.99 41.47 -10.89
CA LEU A 210 41.14 41.10 -11.74
C LEU A 210 41.26 42.01 -12.96
N ARG A 211 40.14 42.33 -13.63
CA ARG A 211 40.13 43.29 -14.75
C ARG A 211 40.50 44.71 -14.32
N ALA A 212 40.05 45.15 -13.15
CA ALA A 212 40.40 46.47 -12.61
C ALA A 212 41.86 46.55 -12.14
N ALA A 213 42.44 45.42 -11.68
CA ALA A 213 43.83 45.33 -11.23
C ALA A 213 44.83 45.06 -12.37
N THR A 214 44.38 44.74 -13.58
CA THR A 214 45.25 44.70 -14.76
C THR A 214 45.75 46.11 -15.09
N VAL A 215 46.96 46.41 -14.66
CA VAL A 215 47.72 47.59 -15.07
C VAL A 215 47.92 47.54 -16.58
N GLU A 216 47.36 48.51 -17.31
CA GLU A 216 47.62 48.69 -18.74
C GLU A 216 49.09 49.08 -18.94
N ILE A 217 49.93 48.09 -19.25
CA ILE A 217 51.29 48.33 -19.75
C ILE A 217 51.12 48.94 -21.16
N PRO A 218 51.56 50.19 -21.42
CA PRO A 218 51.41 50.80 -22.73
C PRO A 218 52.10 49.93 -23.78
N LYS A 219 51.36 49.55 -24.81
CA LYS A 219 51.88 48.70 -25.89
C LYS A 219 53.11 49.38 -26.50
N PRO A 220 54.23 48.66 -26.71
CA PRO A 220 55.41 49.23 -27.33
C PRO A 220 55.07 49.73 -28.74
N PRO A 221 55.68 50.84 -29.19
CA PRO A 221 55.35 51.47 -30.47
C PRO A 221 55.43 50.45 -31.62
N PRO A 222 54.53 50.54 -32.61
CA PRO A 222 54.29 49.51 -33.63
C PRO A 222 55.51 49.15 -34.49
N SER A 223 56.59 49.94 -34.42
CA SER A 223 57.87 49.73 -35.11
C SER A 223 58.70 48.56 -34.59
N LYS A 224 58.43 48.02 -33.38
CA LYS A 224 59.19 46.90 -32.78
C LYS A 224 58.42 45.58 -32.68
N THR A 225 57.30 45.44 -33.38
CA THR A 225 56.58 44.15 -33.44
C THR A 225 57.29 43.17 -34.38
N LEU A 226 57.34 41.89 -34.02
CA LEU A 226 57.94 40.82 -34.83
C LEU A 226 57.36 40.76 -36.25
N LYS A 227 56.08 41.12 -36.43
CA LYS A 227 55.44 41.24 -37.76
C LYS A 227 56.03 42.41 -38.57
N ALA A 228 56.22 43.59 -37.98
CA ALA A 228 56.82 44.74 -38.64
C ALA A 228 58.29 44.52 -39.02
N ILE A 229 59.05 43.80 -38.16
CA ILE A 229 60.45 43.44 -38.45
C ILE A 229 60.53 42.44 -39.63
N LYS A 230 59.63 41.45 -39.69
CA LYS A 230 59.57 40.52 -40.83
C LYS A 230 59.27 41.23 -42.14
N GLN A 231 58.26 42.11 -42.16
CA GLN A 231 57.91 42.89 -43.35
C GLN A 231 59.06 43.79 -43.84
N ARG A 232 59.82 44.42 -42.92
CA ARG A 232 60.99 45.23 -43.30
C ARG A 232 62.13 44.39 -43.89
N LYS A 233 62.31 43.15 -43.41
CA LYS A 233 63.34 42.22 -43.92
C LYS A 233 62.96 41.68 -45.31
N GLU A 234 61.68 41.41 -45.53
CA GLU A 234 61.13 41.02 -46.84
C GLU A 234 61.23 42.18 -47.85
N ALA A 235 60.91 43.41 -47.45
CA ALA A 235 61.06 44.60 -48.30
C ALA A 235 62.52 44.88 -48.68
N ARG A 236 63.48 44.66 -47.78
CA ARG A 236 64.92 44.76 -48.10
C ARG A 236 65.35 43.68 -49.09
N ARG A 237 64.93 42.43 -48.90
CA ARG A 237 65.19 41.35 -49.86
C ARG A 237 64.60 41.62 -51.24
N PHE A 238 63.41 42.22 -51.28
CA PHE A 238 62.80 42.61 -52.55
C PHE A 238 63.61 43.70 -53.27
N LYS A 239 64.06 44.75 -52.56
CA LYS A 239 64.96 45.77 -53.13
C LYS A 239 66.30 45.19 -53.59
N GLU A 240 66.94 44.34 -52.79
CA GLU A 240 68.20 43.68 -53.17
C GLU A 240 68.02 42.78 -54.41
N ALA A 241 66.88 42.11 -54.55
CA ALA A 241 66.53 41.32 -55.73
C ALA A 241 66.26 42.21 -56.98
N GLU A 242 65.74 43.41 -56.79
CA GLU A 242 65.50 44.38 -57.85
C GLU A 242 66.83 45.02 -58.33
N ASP A 243 67.68 45.43 -57.39
CA ASP A 243 69.01 45.98 -57.68
C ASP A 243 69.93 44.96 -58.38
N THR A 244 69.86 43.68 -57.98
CA THR A 244 70.59 42.60 -58.68
C THR A 244 70.05 42.33 -60.08
N ARG A 245 68.73 42.45 -60.32
CA ARG A 245 68.17 42.36 -61.68
C ARG A 245 68.62 43.52 -62.56
N VAL A 246 68.76 44.72 -62.01
CA VAL A 246 69.32 45.88 -62.75
C VAL A 246 70.79 45.63 -63.07
N MET A 247 71.60 45.17 -62.12
CA MET A 247 73.01 44.84 -62.37
C MET A 247 73.20 43.71 -63.40
N ILE A 248 72.31 42.70 -63.42
CA ILE A 248 72.34 41.65 -64.45
C ILE A 248 72.00 42.24 -65.82
N LYS A 249 71.01 43.12 -65.94
CA LYS A 249 70.71 43.82 -67.21
C LYS A 249 71.89 44.66 -67.70
N ASP A 250 72.57 45.36 -66.80
CA ASP A 250 73.75 46.16 -67.14
C ASP A 250 74.94 45.29 -67.56
N PHE A 251 75.06 44.09 -66.99
CA PHE A 251 76.06 43.10 -67.38
C PHE A 251 75.74 42.45 -68.74
N GLU A 252 74.48 42.08 -69.00
CA GLU A 252 74.03 41.55 -70.30
C GLU A 252 74.20 42.58 -71.43
N ASN A 253 73.99 43.86 -71.14
CA ASN A 253 74.26 44.95 -72.09
C ASN A 253 75.76 45.12 -72.39
N LYS A 254 76.64 44.85 -71.41
CA LYS A 254 78.11 44.82 -71.62
C LYS A 254 78.60 43.56 -72.34
N LEU A 255 77.92 42.43 -72.19
CA LEU A 255 78.26 41.20 -72.92
C LEU A 255 77.87 41.29 -74.41
N LYS A 256 76.73 41.93 -74.70
CA LYS A 256 76.27 42.20 -76.08
C LYS A 256 77.16 43.18 -76.84
N SER A 257 77.94 44.01 -76.16
CA SER A 257 78.92 44.92 -76.79
C SER A 257 80.32 44.31 -76.99
N GLN A 258 80.55 43.05 -76.60
CA GLN A 258 81.87 42.39 -76.64
C GLN A 258 81.96 41.12 -77.52
N GLN A 259 80.94 40.81 -78.31
CA GLN A 259 80.94 39.70 -79.29
C GLN A 259 80.77 40.21 -80.74
N ILE A 260 81.70 41.06 -81.21
CA ILE A 260 82.00 41.26 -82.64
C ILE A 260 83.52 41.45 -82.77
N ALA A 261 84.28 40.35 -82.83
CA ALA A 261 85.62 40.28 -83.41
C ALA A 261 86.10 38.81 -83.42
N THR A 262 85.86 38.13 -84.54
CA THR A 262 86.43 36.82 -84.90
C THR A 262 87.71 37.02 -85.72
N SER A 263 88.75 36.20 -85.51
CA SER A 263 89.45 35.35 -86.52
C SER A 263 90.97 35.15 -86.28
N GLY A 264 91.46 33.90 -86.49
CA GLY A 264 92.79 33.63 -87.07
C GLY A 264 93.71 32.55 -86.45
N MET A 265 93.90 31.43 -87.18
CA MET A 265 95.10 30.54 -87.33
C MET A 265 95.60 29.63 -86.17
N ASP A 266 96.29 28.48 -86.37
CA ASP A 266 96.51 27.53 -87.50
C ASP A 266 97.27 26.25 -86.98
N ASP A 267 97.21 25.19 -87.79
CA ASP A 267 97.67 23.78 -87.84
C ASP A 267 99.15 23.39 -87.53
N GLY A 268 99.44 22.07 -87.46
CA GLY A 268 100.76 21.54 -87.84
C GLY A 268 101.23 20.18 -87.27
N SER A 269 100.94 19.08 -87.96
CA SER A 269 101.57 17.74 -87.81
C SER A 269 102.68 17.50 -88.85
N SER A 270 103.68 16.64 -88.58
CA SER A 270 104.49 16.04 -89.65
C SER A 270 105.12 14.69 -89.27
N GLU A 271 105.21 13.84 -90.28
CA GLU A 271 105.46 12.40 -90.32
C GLU A 271 106.64 12.17 -91.28
N LEU A 272 107.55 11.22 -91.02
CA LEU A 272 108.57 10.82 -92.02
C LEU A 272 108.85 9.30 -91.98
N ALA A 273 108.74 8.72 -93.17
CA ALA A 273 108.88 7.30 -93.50
C ALA A 273 110.27 6.95 -94.04
N TYR A 274 110.66 5.67 -93.97
CA TYR A 274 111.70 5.09 -94.84
C TYR A 274 111.43 3.60 -95.16
N SER A 275 111.80 3.20 -96.38
CA SER A 275 111.35 2.03 -97.17
C SER A 275 112.46 0.93 -97.32
N PRO A 276 112.29 -0.22 -98.03
CA PRO A 276 112.54 -1.56 -97.47
C PRO A 276 113.63 -2.36 -98.23
N GLY A 277 114.09 -3.48 -97.65
CA GLY A 277 114.99 -4.43 -98.32
C GLY A 277 114.81 -5.87 -97.82
N ALA A 278 114.13 -6.68 -98.64
CA ALA A 278 114.10 -8.15 -98.74
C ALA A 278 114.52 -9.02 -97.54
N ASN A 279 113.53 -9.66 -96.89
CA ASN A 279 113.65 -11.01 -96.31
C ASN A 279 112.23 -11.51 -95.94
N ASP A 280 111.57 -12.19 -96.88
CA ASP A 280 110.14 -12.51 -96.83
C ASP A 280 109.75 -13.37 -95.60
N ASP A 281 110.67 -14.24 -95.15
CA ASP A 281 110.47 -15.08 -93.96
C ASP A 281 110.64 -14.33 -92.62
N TYR A 282 111.40 -13.24 -92.62
CA TYR A 282 111.56 -12.37 -91.43
C TYR A 282 110.39 -11.39 -91.31
N ILE A 283 109.91 -10.85 -92.43
CA ILE A 283 108.72 -10.00 -92.50
C ILE A 283 107.47 -10.78 -92.07
N GLY A 284 107.33 -12.05 -92.46
CA GLY A 284 106.21 -12.90 -92.03
C GLY A 284 106.16 -13.12 -90.50
N LYS A 285 107.33 -13.26 -89.85
CA LYS A 285 107.43 -13.37 -88.38
C LYS A 285 107.21 -12.02 -87.66
N ILE A 286 107.65 -10.91 -88.26
CA ILE A 286 107.37 -9.56 -87.75
C ILE A 286 105.88 -9.23 -87.85
N LYS A 287 105.23 -9.51 -88.99
CA LYS A 287 103.79 -9.30 -89.17
C LYS A 287 102.98 -10.11 -88.15
N ARG A 288 103.34 -11.39 -87.93
CA ARG A 288 102.70 -12.21 -86.90
C ARG A 288 102.88 -11.65 -85.49
N ARG A 289 104.11 -11.25 -85.11
CA ARG A 289 104.34 -10.60 -83.80
C ARG A 289 103.64 -9.26 -83.67
N LEU A 290 103.55 -8.48 -84.75
CA LEU A 290 102.87 -7.18 -84.75
C LEU A 290 101.35 -7.34 -84.62
N GLU A 291 100.77 -8.35 -85.25
CA GLU A 291 99.36 -8.73 -85.10
C GLU A 291 99.06 -9.33 -83.71
N GLU A 292 99.99 -10.10 -83.14
CA GLU A 292 99.89 -10.60 -81.76
C GLU A 292 100.03 -9.44 -80.76
N ASP A 293 100.96 -8.51 -80.98
CA ASP A 293 101.14 -7.31 -80.16
C ASP A 293 99.98 -6.33 -80.30
N SER A 294 99.38 -6.18 -81.49
CA SER A 294 98.19 -5.35 -81.68
C SER A 294 96.99 -5.94 -80.94
N LYS A 295 96.76 -7.26 -81.05
CA LYS A 295 95.74 -7.98 -80.26
C LYS A 295 95.99 -7.86 -78.76
N ALA A 296 97.26 -7.98 -78.32
CA ALA A 296 97.62 -7.81 -76.92
C ALA A 296 97.43 -6.36 -76.43
N ARG A 297 97.66 -5.35 -77.27
CA ARG A 297 97.37 -3.94 -76.96
C ARG A 297 95.86 -3.69 -76.87
N GLU A 298 95.08 -4.20 -77.82
CA GLU A 298 93.63 -4.12 -77.79
C GLU A 298 93.04 -4.81 -76.55
N GLU A 299 93.58 -5.96 -76.15
CA GLU A 299 93.19 -6.61 -74.89
C GLU A 299 93.56 -5.79 -73.66
N ARG A 300 94.78 -5.23 -73.58
CA ARG A 300 95.17 -4.35 -72.49
C ARG A 300 94.29 -3.11 -72.44
N GLU A 301 93.92 -2.54 -73.59
CA GLU A 301 93.05 -1.39 -73.68
C GLU A 301 91.61 -1.74 -73.27
N LYS A 302 91.09 -2.90 -73.70
CA LYS A 302 89.82 -3.44 -73.21
C LYS A 302 89.83 -3.65 -71.70
N ARG A 303 90.93 -4.16 -71.12
CA ARG A 303 91.08 -4.31 -69.66
C ARG A 303 91.13 -2.95 -68.95
N ARG A 304 91.85 -1.96 -69.49
CA ARG A 304 91.87 -0.59 -68.94
C ARG A 304 90.49 0.06 -68.99
N ARG A 305 89.79 -0.04 -70.12
CA ARG A 305 88.42 0.47 -70.29
C ARG A 305 87.46 -0.25 -69.34
N LYS A 306 87.58 -1.57 -69.19
CA LYS A 306 86.78 -2.34 -68.24
C LYS A 306 87.00 -1.89 -66.81
N VAL A 307 88.25 -1.76 -66.36
CA VAL A 307 88.58 -1.28 -65.01
C VAL A 307 88.04 0.12 -64.78
N LEU A 308 88.18 1.03 -65.77
CA LEU A 308 87.66 2.39 -65.66
C LEU A 308 86.12 2.42 -65.56
N VAL A 309 85.44 1.62 -66.39
CA VAL A 309 83.98 1.48 -66.34
C VAL A 309 83.52 0.83 -65.03
N ASP A 310 84.25 -0.17 -64.53
CA ASP A 310 83.93 -0.83 -63.26
C ASP A 310 84.16 0.13 -62.07
N GLN A 311 85.18 0.99 -62.12
CA GLN A 311 85.40 2.07 -61.15
C GLN A 311 84.29 3.11 -61.18
N LEU A 312 83.85 3.55 -62.37
CA LEU A 312 82.73 4.47 -62.52
C LEU A 312 81.42 3.86 -62.00
N LYS A 313 81.14 2.60 -62.35
CA LYS A 313 79.97 1.88 -61.83
C LYS A 313 80.01 1.72 -60.31
N ALA A 314 81.18 1.46 -59.73
CA ALA A 314 81.32 1.36 -58.29
C ALA A 314 81.06 2.71 -57.60
N HIS A 315 81.52 3.81 -58.20
CA HIS A 315 81.25 5.16 -57.70
C HIS A 315 79.77 5.53 -57.83
N ASP A 316 79.15 5.26 -58.98
CA ASP A 316 77.72 5.51 -59.21
C ASP A 316 76.87 4.68 -58.24
N ALA A 317 77.20 3.42 -58.00
CA ALA A 317 76.53 2.57 -57.02
C ALA A 317 76.68 3.10 -55.57
N GLN A 318 77.83 3.69 -55.23
CA GLN A 318 78.02 4.35 -53.93
C GLN A 318 77.19 5.63 -53.80
N GLU A 319 77.10 6.45 -54.85
CA GLU A 319 76.23 7.63 -54.85
C GLU A 319 74.75 7.26 -54.74
N GLU A 320 74.32 6.23 -55.47
CA GLU A 320 72.96 5.70 -55.38
C GLU A 320 72.65 5.19 -53.98
N ALA A 321 73.55 4.40 -53.38
CA ALA A 321 73.39 3.93 -52.00
C ALA A 321 73.31 5.09 -51.00
N HIS A 322 74.12 6.14 -51.15
CA HIS A 322 74.02 7.33 -50.30
C HIS A 322 72.72 8.11 -50.51
N ARG A 323 72.22 8.21 -51.75
CA ARG A 323 70.93 8.85 -52.05
C ARG A 323 69.78 8.03 -51.47
N GLU A 324 69.82 6.71 -51.59
CA GLU A 324 68.87 5.79 -50.97
C GLU A 324 68.89 5.90 -49.46
N GLU A 325 70.06 5.92 -48.83
CA GLU A 325 70.21 6.07 -47.38
C GLU A 325 69.65 7.42 -46.90
N MET A 326 69.90 8.51 -47.63
CA MET A 326 69.32 9.82 -47.34
C MET A 326 67.80 9.84 -47.52
N LEU A 327 67.27 9.13 -48.52
CA LEU A 327 65.83 8.99 -48.75
C LEU A 327 65.18 8.19 -47.62
N VAL A 328 65.78 7.06 -47.24
CA VAL A 328 65.34 6.20 -46.11
C VAL A 328 65.38 7.00 -44.81
N ASN A 329 66.45 7.75 -44.54
CA ASN A 329 66.54 8.59 -43.35
C ASN A 329 65.52 9.74 -43.37
N ARG A 330 65.20 10.30 -44.54
CA ARG A 330 64.16 11.34 -44.69
C ARG A 330 62.75 10.77 -44.53
N LEU A 331 62.48 9.55 -45.04
CA LEU A 331 61.22 8.82 -44.88
C LEU A 331 61.02 8.34 -43.42
N MET A 332 62.06 7.79 -42.80
CA MET A 332 62.06 7.37 -41.39
C MET A 332 61.93 8.54 -40.41
N ARG A 333 62.18 9.79 -40.83
CA ARG A 333 61.97 11.00 -40.03
C ARG A 333 60.49 11.24 -39.67
N GLN A 334 59.54 10.54 -40.29
CA GLN A 334 58.12 10.49 -39.90
C GLN A 334 57.74 9.32 -38.95
N SER A 335 58.65 8.38 -38.63
CA SER A 335 58.38 7.23 -37.75
C SER A 335 58.44 7.53 -36.22
N GLN A 336 58.97 8.68 -35.78
CA GLN A 336 59.07 8.98 -34.35
C GLN A 336 57.76 9.52 -33.75
N GLN A 337 57.00 10.29 -34.52
CA GLN A 337 55.71 10.80 -34.07
C GLN A 337 54.67 9.68 -33.99
N GLU A 338 54.66 8.77 -34.96
CA GLU A 338 53.81 7.57 -34.94
C GLU A 338 54.11 6.68 -33.74
N ARG A 339 55.40 6.48 -33.39
CA ARG A 339 55.78 5.77 -32.16
C ARG A 339 55.29 6.45 -30.90
N ARG A 340 55.40 7.79 -30.80
CA ARG A 340 54.87 8.54 -29.65
C ARG A 340 53.36 8.43 -29.56
N ILE A 341 52.64 8.55 -30.68
CA ILE A 341 51.19 8.39 -30.74
C ILE A 341 50.80 6.96 -30.36
N ALA A 342 51.51 5.93 -30.82
CA ALA A 342 51.25 4.54 -30.47
C ALA A 342 51.43 4.28 -28.96
N VAL A 343 52.49 4.82 -28.35
CA VAL A 343 52.74 4.72 -26.90
C VAL A 343 51.63 5.44 -26.12
N GLN A 344 51.29 6.67 -26.50
CA GLN A 344 50.19 7.42 -25.87
C GLN A 344 48.85 6.70 -26.00
N LEU A 345 48.59 6.09 -27.16
CA LEU A 345 47.36 5.35 -27.40
C LEU A 345 47.32 4.04 -26.59
N LEU A 346 48.45 3.37 -26.42
CA LEU A 346 48.56 2.18 -25.56
C LEU A 346 48.36 2.54 -24.09
N GLN A 347 48.95 3.64 -23.63
CA GLN A 347 48.72 4.18 -22.28
C GLN A 347 47.24 4.54 -22.07
N ALA A 348 46.63 5.26 -23.00
CA ALA A 348 45.22 5.64 -22.92
C ALA A 348 44.28 4.41 -22.94
N ARG A 349 44.63 3.35 -23.70
CA ARG A 349 43.89 2.07 -23.65
C ARG A 349 44.03 1.41 -22.28
N HIS A 350 45.24 1.37 -21.72
CA HIS A 350 45.49 0.80 -20.41
C HIS A 350 44.72 1.55 -19.29
N GLU A 351 44.75 2.88 -19.31
CA GLU A 351 44.00 3.72 -18.38
C GLU A 351 42.48 3.47 -18.51
N LYS A 352 41.95 3.36 -19.74
CA LYS A 352 40.55 3.00 -19.98
C LYS A 352 40.19 1.62 -19.42
N ASP A 353 41.07 0.64 -19.56
CA ASP A 353 40.84 -0.69 -19.02
C ASP A 353 40.86 -0.70 -17.50
N ILE A 354 41.74 0.09 -16.85
CA ILE A 354 41.72 0.29 -15.40
C ILE A 354 40.40 0.93 -14.96
N ILE A 355 39.95 2.00 -15.63
CA ILE A 355 38.67 2.65 -15.31
C ILE A 355 37.51 1.67 -15.45
N ARG A 356 37.49 0.85 -16.51
CA ARG A 356 36.47 -0.17 -16.72
C ARG A 356 36.49 -1.21 -15.59
N LYS A 357 37.66 -1.73 -15.22
CA LYS A 357 37.81 -2.69 -14.12
C LYS A 357 37.39 -2.09 -12.78
N ASN A 358 37.78 -0.86 -12.49
CA ASN A 358 37.39 -0.14 -11.27
C ASN A 358 35.87 0.08 -11.22
N ARG A 359 35.25 0.44 -12.35
CA ARG A 359 33.79 0.59 -12.43
C ARG A 359 33.07 -0.73 -12.13
N ILE A 360 33.50 -1.83 -12.78
CA ILE A 360 32.92 -3.16 -12.54
C ILE A 360 33.13 -3.59 -11.08
N PHE A 361 34.30 -3.31 -10.51
CA PHE A 361 34.60 -3.65 -9.12
C PHE A 361 33.71 -2.87 -8.14
N LEU A 362 33.55 -1.57 -8.33
CA LEU A 362 32.66 -0.75 -7.52
C LEU A 362 31.20 -1.18 -7.66
N GLU A 363 30.74 -1.47 -8.88
CA GLU A 363 29.40 -1.97 -9.14
C GLU A 363 29.13 -3.27 -8.39
N LYS A 364 30.07 -4.23 -8.45
CA LYS A 364 29.99 -5.48 -7.65
C LYS A 364 29.94 -5.22 -6.15
N GLN A 365 30.70 -4.26 -5.64
CA GLN A 365 30.67 -3.92 -4.22
C GLN A 365 29.33 -3.29 -3.81
N TYR A 366 28.78 -2.40 -4.65
CA TYR A 366 27.46 -1.82 -4.40
C TYR A 366 26.37 -2.89 -4.47
N ASP A 367 26.44 -3.82 -5.41
CA ASP A 367 25.50 -4.94 -5.53
C ASP A 367 25.56 -5.84 -4.30
N ALA A 368 26.76 -6.23 -3.87
CA ALA A 368 26.94 -7.03 -2.65
C ALA A 368 26.40 -6.31 -1.41
N ARG A 369 26.63 -4.99 -1.31
CA ARG A 369 26.10 -4.19 -0.20
C ARG A 369 24.57 -4.09 -0.26
N ARG A 370 23.98 -3.90 -1.44
CA ARG A 370 22.51 -3.87 -1.62
C ARG A 370 21.86 -5.18 -1.20
N VAL A 371 22.44 -6.31 -1.61
CA VAL A 371 21.94 -7.64 -1.21
C VAL A 371 22.03 -7.81 0.31
N LYS A 372 23.16 -7.44 0.91
CA LYS A 372 23.32 -7.51 2.37
C LYS A 372 22.34 -6.60 3.11
N ASP A 373 22.21 -5.34 2.69
CA ASP A 373 21.28 -4.40 3.31
C ASP A 373 19.82 -4.88 3.17
N PHE A 374 19.48 -5.55 2.06
CA PHE A 374 18.18 -6.19 1.84
C PHE A 374 17.96 -7.38 2.78
N GLU A 375 18.94 -8.27 2.91
CA GLU A 375 18.89 -9.41 3.84
C GLU A 375 18.78 -8.94 5.30
N ASP A 376 19.56 -7.94 5.69
CA ASP A 376 19.51 -7.35 7.03
C ASP A 376 18.15 -6.68 7.31
N ALA A 377 17.55 -6.03 6.32
CA ALA A 377 16.20 -5.47 6.44
C ALA A 377 15.14 -6.58 6.61
N LEU A 378 15.23 -7.65 5.81
CA LEU A 378 14.32 -8.79 5.89
C LEU A 378 14.43 -9.52 7.24
N ASN A 379 15.64 -9.67 7.77
CA ASN A 379 15.87 -10.27 9.09
C ASN A 379 15.27 -9.42 10.21
N LYS A 380 15.44 -8.09 10.17
CA LYS A 380 14.82 -7.18 11.15
C LYS A 380 13.29 -7.23 11.10
N GLU A 381 12.71 -7.24 9.90
CA GLU A 381 11.25 -7.34 9.75
C GLU A 381 10.73 -8.68 10.28
N LYS A 382 11.46 -9.78 10.03
CA LYS A 382 11.15 -11.10 10.57
C LYS A 382 11.21 -11.12 12.11
N GLU A 383 12.22 -10.50 12.72
CA GLU A 383 12.35 -10.40 14.18
C GLU A 383 11.19 -9.58 14.78
N LEU A 384 10.85 -8.43 14.19
CA LEU A 384 9.70 -7.63 14.63
C LEU A 384 8.39 -8.39 14.50
N ALA A 385 8.19 -9.12 13.41
CA ALA A 385 7.00 -9.96 13.23
C ALA A 385 6.92 -11.10 14.26
N GLN A 386 8.05 -11.69 14.64
CA GLN A 386 8.09 -12.72 15.69
C GLN A 386 7.75 -12.13 17.06
N LEU A 387 8.30 -10.96 17.41
CA LEU A 387 7.98 -10.28 18.66
C LEU A 387 6.50 -9.89 18.73
N ALA A 388 5.96 -9.29 17.66
CA ALA A 388 4.54 -8.94 17.58
C ALA A 388 3.63 -10.17 17.73
N LYS A 389 4.02 -11.32 17.17
CA LYS A 389 3.28 -12.58 17.33
C LYS A 389 3.30 -13.06 18.78
N LEU A 390 4.43 -12.96 19.47
CA LEU A 390 4.55 -13.34 20.88
C LEU A 390 3.71 -12.42 21.78
N GLU A 391 3.81 -11.10 21.58
CA GLU A 391 3.00 -10.11 22.30
C GLU A 391 1.51 -10.36 22.10
N TYR A 392 1.07 -10.65 20.87
CA TYR A 392 -0.32 -10.98 20.59
C TYR A 392 -0.79 -12.25 21.32
N ILE A 393 0.03 -13.29 21.36
CA ILE A 393 -0.27 -14.52 22.09
C ILE A 393 -0.37 -14.24 23.60
N GLU A 394 0.53 -13.43 24.14
CA GLU A 394 0.54 -13.05 25.56
C GLU A 394 -0.70 -12.21 25.92
N GLN A 395 -1.05 -11.23 25.10
CA GLN A 395 -2.27 -10.44 25.27
C GLN A 395 -3.52 -11.32 25.23
N THR A 396 -3.60 -12.23 24.27
CA THR A 396 -4.74 -13.16 24.16
C THR A 396 -4.86 -14.05 25.40
N LYS A 397 -3.74 -14.55 25.92
CA LYS A 397 -3.73 -15.34 27.17
C LYS A 397 -4.16 -14.50 28.37
N ALA A 398 -3.63 -13.28 28.51
CA ALA A 398 -4.00 -12.38 29.59
C ALA A 398 -5.50 -12.02 29.57
N GLU A 399 -6.06 -11.81 28.38
CA GLU A 399 -7.49 -11.59 28.18
C GLU A 399 -8.33 -12.82 28.56
N GLN A 400 -7.89 -14.02 28.16
CA GLN A 400 -8.53 -15.29 28.55
C GLN A 400 -8.52 -15.47 30.08
N GLU A 401 -7.37 -15.27 30.73
CA GLU A 401 -7.25 -15.38 32.19
C GLU A 401 -8.12 -14.35 32.93
N LEU A 402 -8.28 -13.14 32.39
CA LEU A 402 -9.18 -12.15 32.97
C LEU A 402 -10.64 -12.58 32.82
N HIS A 403 -11.01 -13.09 31.64
CA HIS A 403 -12.37 -13.53 31.36
C HIS A 403 -12.76 -14.74 32.22
N ASP A 404 -11.82 -15.67 32.43
CA ASP A 404 -11.99 -16.82 33.31
C ASP A 404 -12.13 -16.39 34.78
N ARG A 405 -11.33 -15.42 35.24
CA ARG A 405 -11.46 -14.85 36.59
C ARG A 405 -12.84 -14.21 36.81
N ILE A 406 -13.31 -13.40 35.87
CA ILE A 406 -14.64 -12.77 35.96
C ILE A 406 -15.75 -13.84 35.92
N ALA A 407 -15.58 -14.89 35.11
CA ALA A 407 -16.54 -15.98 35.02
C ALA A 407 -16.61 -16.77 36.33
N ALA A 408 -15.46 -17.05 36.96
CA ALA A 408 -15.37 -17.70 38.26
C ALA A 408 -16.02 -16.85 39.37
N GLU A 409 -15.72 -15.54 39.43
CA GLU A 409 -16.33 -14.63 40.40
C GLU A 409 -17.86 -14.59 40.26
N ARG A 410 -18.36 -14.51 39.02
CA ARG A 410 -19.81 -14.56 38.77
C ARG A 410 -20.42 -15.91 39.17
N ALA A 411 -19.71 -17.02 39.00
CA ALA A 411 -20.16 -18.33 39.42
C ALA A 411 -20.23 -18.43 40.95
N GLU A 412 -19.21 -17.93 41.65
CA GLU A 412 -19.20 -17.84 43.11
C GLU A 412 -20.32 -16.95 43.64
N GLN A 413 -20.57 -15.79 43.02
CA GLN A 413 -21.68 -14.91 43.40
C GLN A 413 -23.04 -15.58 43.21
N ARG A 414 -23.24 -16.33 42.11
CA ARG A 414 -24.47 -17.12 41.92
C ARG A 414 -24.61 -18.20 42.99
N TYR A 415 -23.52 -18.93 43.25
CA TYR A 415 -23.50 -19.95 44.29
C TYR A 415 -23.84 -19.36 45.66
N ARG A 416 -23.20 -18.25 46.06
CA ARG A 416 -23.49 -17.56 47.32
C ARG A 416 -24.94 -17.12 47.41
N LYS A 417 -25.50 -16.48 46.38
CA LYS A 417 -26.93 -16.10 46.38
C LYS A 417 -27.86 -17.29 46.58
N HIS A 418 -27.59 -18.41 45.89
CA HIS A 418 -28.40 -19.62 46.06
C HIS A 418 -28.21 -20.26 47.44
N TYR A 419 -26.98 -20.26 47.94
CA TYR A 419 -26.65 -20.77 49.27
C TYR A 419 -27.32 -19.93 50.36
N ASP A 420 -27.18 -18.61 50.31
CA ASP A 420 -27.75 -17.67 51.28
C ASP A 420 -29.28 -17.78 51.32
N MET A 421 -29.93 -17.85 50.15
CA MET A 421 -31.37 -18.08 50.05
C MET A 421 -31.79 -19.43 50.65
N CYS A 422 -31.06 -20.51 50.36
CA CYS A 422 -31.38 -21.83 50.94
C CYS A 422 -31.14 -21.83 52.45
N MET A 423 -30.07 -21.18 52.91
CA MET A 423 -29.70 -21.04 54.31
C MET A 423 -30.79 -20.30 55.08
N GLU A 424 -31.26 -19.17 54.55
CA GLU A 424 -32.37 -18.39 55.10
C GLU A 424 -33.63 -19.24 55.26
N VAL A 425 -34.03 -19.98 54.22
CA VAL A 425 -35.19 -20.87 54.30
C VAL A 425 -34.98 -21.97 55.34
N THR A 426 -33.80 -22.58 55.42
CA THR A 426 -33.52 -23.59 56.46
C THR A 426 -33.56 -23.01 57.87
N LEU A 427 -33.08 -21.77 58.06
CA LEU A 427 -33.15 -21.08 59.35
C LEU A 427 -34.60 -20.78 59.74
N GLN A 428 -35.42 -20.29 58.79
CA GLN A 428 -36.85 -20.08 59.03
C GLN A 428 -37.58 -21.38 59.41
N ILE A 429 -37.22 -22.53 58.81
CA ILE A 429 -37.77 -23.84 59.19
C ILE A 429 -37.36 -24.22 60.62
N VAL A 430 -36.09 -24.00 60.97
CA VAL A 430 -35.58 -24.24 62.32
C VAL A 430 -36.31 -23.34 63.31
N ASP A 431 -36.43 -22.04 63.04
CA ASP A 431 -37.13 -21.08 63.89
C ASP A 431 -38.60 -21.48 64.10
N TYR A 432 -39.28 -21.88 63.03
CA TYR A 432 -40.64 -22.40 63.10
C TYR A 432 -40.74 -23.64 64.00
N ALA A 433 -39.86 -24.62 63.81
CA ALA A 433 -39.83 -25.83 64.64
C ALA A 433 -39.49 -25.51 66.11
N THR A 434 -38.61 -24.55 66.35
CA THR A 434 -38.13 -24.16 67.69
C THR A 434 -39.23 -23.40 68.44
N LYS A 435 -39.90 -22.43 67.82
CA LYS A 435 -41.10 -21.77 68.37
C LYS A 435 -42.19 -22.76 68.74
N PHE A 436 -42.46 -23.72 67.86
CA PHE A 436 -43.41 -24.79 68.14
C PHE A 436 -43.00 -25.66 69.33
N GLY A 437 -41.70 -26.01 69.42
CA GLY A 437 -41.14 -26.75 70.54
C GLY A 437 -41.29 -26.01 71.87
N GLU A 438 -40.84 -24.75 71.92
CA GLU A 438 -40.94 -23.86 73.09
C GLU A 438 -42.38 -23.74 73.58
N TYR A 439 -43.33 -23.47 72.68
CA TYR A 439 -44.73 -23.31 73.06
C TYR A 439 -45.33 -24.62 73.59
N ARG A 440 -44.95 -25.74 72.99
CA ARG A 440 -45.45 -27.08 73.37
C ARG A 440 -44.95 -27.52 74.74
N GLU A 441 -43.73 -27.14 75.12
CA GLU A 441 -43.20 -27.35 76.47
C GLU A 441 -43.93 -26.49 77.51
N LEU A 442 -44.27 -25.25 77.16
CA LEU A 442 -44.99 -24.32 78.05
C LEU A 442 -46.49 -24.66 78.24
N THR A 443 -47.13 -25.34 77.29
CA THR A 443 -48.59 -25.59 77.26
C THR A 443 -49.01 -27.05 77.43
N GLU A 444 -48.17 -27.90 78.04
CA GLU A 444 -48.47 -29.34 78.25
C GLU A 444 -48.94 -30.07 76.96
N LYS A 445 -48.31 -29.76 75.83
CA LYS A 445 -48.51 -30.37 74.51
C LYS A 445 -49.70 -29.89 73.65
N LEU A 446 -50.48 -28.90 74.07
CA LEU A 446 -51.62 -28.39 73.28
C LEU A 446 -51.30 -27.03 72.63
N VAL A 447 -51.16 -27.01 71.29
CA VAL A 447 -51.00 -25.75 70.54
C VAL A 447 -52.36 -25.28 70.01
N PRO A 448 -52.83 -24.06 70.37
CA PRO A 448 -54.07 -23.51 69.84
C PRO A 448 -54.07 -23.38 68.30
N PRO A 449 -55.19 -23.68 67.61
CA PRO A 449 -55.25 -23.71 66.15
C PRO A 449 -55.15 -22.32 65.50
N LYS A 450 -55.42 -21.24 66.23
CA LYS A 450 -55.27 -19.86 65.76
C LYS A 450 -53.79 -19.46 65.68
N LEU A 451 -53.05 -19.60 66.77
CA LEU A 451 -51.59 -19.43 66.79
C LEU A 451 -50.88 -20.31 65.76
N PHE A 452 -51.33 -21.56 65.57
CA PHE A 452 -50.81 -22.42 64.51
C PHE A 452 -50.96 -21.75 63.14
N ARG A 453 -52.17 -21.30 62.79
CA ARG A 453 -52.46 -20.66 61.50
C ARG A 453 -51.66 -19.37 61.31
N GLU A 454 -51.56 -18.55 62.35
CA GLU A 454 -50.81 -17.29 62.31
C GLU A 454 -49.32 -17.53 62.10
N TRP A 455 -48.68 -18.43 62.85
CA TRP A 455 -47.26 -18.74 62.64
C TRP A 455 -47.02 -19.44 61.29
N THR A 456 -47.91 -20.32 60.85
CA THR A 456 -47.82 -20.92 59.52
C THR A 456 -47.94 -19.86 58.43
N GLN A 457 -48.82 -18.86 58.63
CA GLN A 457 -49.00 -17.77 57.69
C GLN A 457 -47.78 -16.83 57.65
N LEU A 458 -47.23 -16.47 58.81
CA LEU A 458 -45.97 -15.70 58.89
C LEU A 458 -44.80 -16.43 58.23
N PHE A 459 -44.71 -17.75 58.39
CA PHE A 459 -43.71 -18.58 57.70
C PHE A 459 -43.91 -18.59 56.17
N ILE A 460 -45.15 -18.69 55.69
CA ILE A 460 -45.46 -18.65 54.25
C ILE A 460 -45.18 -17.26 53.65
N GLU A 461 -45.43 -16.21 54.42
CA GLU A 461 -45.19 -14.81 54.03
C GLU A 461 -43.72 -14.40 54.18
N GLY A 462 -42.89 -15.23 54.83
CA GLY A 462 -41.44 -15.00 55.01
C GLY A 462 -41.09 -13.99 56.10
N HIS A 463 -42.01 -13.74 57.04
CA HIS A 463 -41.77 -12.85 58.16
C HIS A 463 -41.04 -13.57 59.31
N PRO A 464 -40.05 -12.93 59.98
CA PRO A 464 -39.38 -13.52 61.13
C PRO A 464 -40.37 -13.89 62.24
N LEU A 465 -40.23 -15.11 62.78
CA LEU A 465 -41.07 -15.62 63.88
C LEU A 465 -40.58 -15.14 65.26
N TYR A 466 -39.33 -14.71 65.35
CA TYR A 466 -38.74 -14.08 66.52
C TYR A 466 -38.63 -12.58 66.25
N GLU A 467 -38.93 -11.75 67.27
CA GLU A 467 -38.64 -10.32 67.19
C GLU A 467 -37.13 -10.12 67.03
N GLU A 468 -36.73 -9.45 65.95
CA GLU A 468 -35.35 -9.00 65.79
C GLU A 468 -35.06 -7.97 66.88
N ARG A 469 -34.28 -8.40 67.88
CA ARG A 469 -33.89 -7.53 68.98
C ARG A 469 -32.81 -6.59 68.46
N ASP A 470 -33.19 -5.36 68.09
CA ASP A 470 -32.24 -4.31 67.73
C ASP A 470 -31.30 -4.02 68.91
N PRO A 471 -29.99 -4.33 68.81
CA PRO A 471 -29.05 -4.12 69.91
C PRO A 471 -28.86 -2.62 70.26
N THR A 472 -29.29 -1.73 69.37
CA THR A 472 -29.20 -0.26 69.53
C THR A 472 -30.43 0.36 70.21
N ALA A 473 -31.51 -0.40 70.41
CA ALA A 473 -32.78 0.12 70.93
C ALA A 473 -32.89 0.08 72.48
N GLU A 474 -31.90 -0.45 73.20
CA GLU A 474 -31.97 -0.61 74.66
C GLU A 474 -31.80 0.72 75.47
N GLY A 475 -31.93 1.90 74.85
CA GLY A 475 -31.66 3.18 75.55
C GLY A 475 -32.45 4.43 75.15
N SER A 476 -33.40 4.37 74.21
CA SER A 476 -34.20 5.54 73.81
C SER A 476 -35.62 5.49 74.38
N GLU A 477 -36.07 6.57 75.02
CA GLU A 477 -37.46 6.72 75.47
C GLU A 477 -38.44 6.55 74.29
N PRO A 478 -39.54 5.80 74.47
CA PRO A 478 -40.45 5.47 73.38
C PRO A 478 -41.08 6.75 72.81
N THR A 479 -41.06 6.85 71.49
CA THR A 479 -41.61 8.00 70.75
C THR A 479 -43.15 8.02 70.93
N PRO A 480 -43.84 9.17 70.94
CA PRO A 480 -45.29 9.23 71.15
C PRO A 480 -46.11 8.33 70.22
N GLU A 481 -45.63 8.12 69.00
CA GLU A 481 -46.25 7.21 68.02
C GLU A 481 -46.13 5.73 68.44
N GLN A 482 -44.99 5.33 69.02
CA GLN A 482 -44.77 3.97 69.55
C GLN A 482 -45.67 3.68 70.76
N ILE A 483 -45.96 4.69 71.59
CA ILE A 483 -46.88 4.55 72.73
C ILE A 483 -48.31 4.27 72.25
N ILE A 484 -48.77 5.00 71.23
CA ILE A 484 -50.09 4.81 70.62
C ILE A 484 -50.19 3.42 69.96
N GLU A 485 -49.11 2.96 69.34
CA GLU A 485 -49.05 1.65 68.69
C GLU A 485 -49.05 0.50 69.71
N MET A 486 -48.34 0.66 70.83
CA MET A 486 -48.41 -0.28 71.97
C MET A 486 -49.80 -0.33 72.62
N GLU A 487 -50.50 0.81 72.74
CA GLU A 487 -51.88 0.84 73.24
C GLU A 487 -52.86 0.14 72.28
N LYS A 488 -52.68 0.33 70.97
CA LYS A 488 -53.44 -0.41 69.95
C LYS A 488 -53.18 -1.92 70.01
N GLN A 489 -51.93 -2.35 70.14
CA GLN A 489 -51.59 -3.77 70.28
C GLN A 489 -52.17 -4.38 71.55
N LYS A 490 -52.15 -3.67 72.68
CA LYS A 490 -52.78 -4.13 73.94
C LYS A 490 -54.29 -4.32 73.78
N LEU A 491 -54.97 -3.38 73.12
CA LEU A 491 -56.40 -3.49 72.84
C LEU A 491 -56.73 -4.67 71.91
N LEU A 492 -55.86 -4.96 70.95
CA LEU A 492 -56.00 -6.11 70.05
C LEU A 492 -55.80 -7.43 70.81
N ASN A 493 -54.73 -7.52 71.62
CA ASN A 493 -54.42 -8.69 72.45
C ASN A 493 -55.53 -8.98 73.48
N ASP A 494 -56.15 -7.96 74.08
CA ASP A 494 -57.30 -8.11 74.99
C ASP A 494 -58.56 -8.63 74.28
N GLY A 495 -58.69 -8.35 72.98
CA GLY A 495 -59.72 -8.92 72.11
C GLY A 495 -59.46 -10.40 71.84
N ASP A 496 -58.24 -10.74 71.41
CA ASP A 496 -57.83 -12.11 71.08
C ASP A 496 -57.88 -13.02 72.31
N PHE A 497 -57.45 -12.54 73.48
CA PHE A 497 -57.51 -13.29 74.74
C PHE A 497 -58.94 -13.73 75.11
N LYS A 498 -59.96 -12.95 74.75
CA LYS A 498 -61.36 -13.32 74.96
C LYS A 498 -61.83 -14.42 74.01
N GLU A 499 -61.26 -14.50 72.81
CA GLU A 499 -61.59 -15.55 71.85
C GLU A 499 -60.89 -16.89 72.14
N TYR A 500 -59.82 -16.92 72.93
CA TYR A 500 -59.17 -18.15 73.43
C TYR A 500 -59.87 -18.76 74.65
N LYS A 501 -60.81 -18.04 75.27
CA LYS A 501 -61.50 -18.44 76.51
C LYS A 501 -62.83 -19.18 76.26
N VAL A 502 -63.15 -19.46 74.99
CA VAL A 502 -64.25 -20.31 74.52
C VAL A 502 -63.64 -21.60 74.00
#